data_AF-K1SR12-F1
#
_entry.id   AF-K1SR12-F1
#
_cell.length_a   1.000
_cell.length_b   1.000
_cell.length_c   1.000
_cell.angle_alpha   90.00
_cell.angle_beta   90.00
_cell.angle_gamma   90.00
#
_symmetry.space_group_name_H-M   'P 1'
#
loop_
_entity.id
_entity.type
_entity.pdbx_description
1 polymer ?
#
loop_
_entity_poly.entity_id
_entity_poly.type
_entity_poly.pdbx_seq_one_letter_code
_entity_poly.pdbx_strand_id
1 'polypeptide(L)'
;MPFALVGFVYALRTEGISSDCSGRYGWVVLLLQVLLCMVFARNAAMGFNRWADRRIDKANPRTADREIPAGKISARAALRFVIVNALLFIVTASTINLLTGLLSPVALFVILMYSYCKRFTALAHLVLGLGLGIAPVGAYIAVTGHFAWPPCIL
;
A
#
# COMPACT_ATOMS: atom_id res chain seq x y z
N MET A 1 -4.52 7.47 3.51
CA MET A 1 -4.04 8.06 4.78
C MET A 1 -5.16 8.10 5.81
N PRO A 2 -6.29 8.81 5.61
CA PRO A 2 -7.37 8.82 6.61
C PRO A 2 -8.02 7.45 6.83
N PHE A 3 -8.30 6.69 5.77
CA PHE A 3 -9.00 5.39 5.87
C PHE A 3 -8.26 4.34 6.75
N ALA A 4 -6.94 4.22 6.60
CA ALA A 4 -6.15 3.30 7.43
C ALA A 4 -6.10 3.73 8.90
N LEU A 5 -6.04 5.03 9.18
CA LEU A 5 -6.11 5.55 10.55
C LEU A 5 -7.47 5.27 11.18
N VAL A 6 -8.55 5.38 10.41
CA VAL A 6 -9.90 5.02 10.86
C VAL A 6 -9.96 3.53 11.23
N GLY A 7 -9.45 2.64 10.36
CA GLY A 7 -9.40 1.20 10.64
C GLY A 7 -8.55 0.86 11.88
N PHE A 8 -7.42 1.56 12.06
CA PHE A 8 -6.55 1.40 13.23
C PHE A 8 -7.21 1.85 14.54
N VAL A 9 -7.82 3.04 14.55
CA VAL A 9 -8.52 3.58 15.73
C VAL A 9 -9.75 2.74 16.06
N TYR A 10 -10.49 2.29 15.05
CA TYR A 10 -11.64 1.40 15.22
C TYR A 10 -11.22 0.10 15.89
N ALA A 11 -10.19 -0.58 15.38
CA ALA A 11 -9.66 -1.81 15.96
C ALA A 11 -9.23 -1.65 17.43
N LEU A 12 -8.51 -0.56 17.75
CA LEU A 12 -8.10 -0.26 19.12
C LEU A 12 -9.30 -0.03 20.06
N ARG A 13 -10.39 0.52 19.55
CA ARG A 13 -11.60 0.81 20.34
C ARG A 13 -12.50 -0.40 20.53
N THR A 14 -12.58 -1.30 19.55
CA THR A 14 -13.52 -2.43 19.58
C THR A 14 -12.92 -3.70 20.17
N GLU A 15 -11.67 -4.02 19.83
CA GLU A 15 -11.06 -5.31 20.17
C GLU A 15 -9.80 -5.16 21.03
N GLY A 16 -9.20 -3.97 21.04
CA GLY A 16 -7.91 -3.76 21.70
C GLY A 16 -6.77 -4.45 20.94
N ILE A 17 -5.55 -4.35 21.49
CA ILE A 17 -4.37 -4.93 20.85
C ILE A 17 -4.31 -6.41 21.24
N SER A 18 -4.38 -7.30 20.25
CA SER A 18 -4.28 -8.75 20.47
C SER A 18 -2.97 -9.13 21.17
N SER A 19 -2.98 -10.17 22.01
CA SER A 19 -1.82 -10.64 22.77
C SER A 19 -0.58 -10.96 21.92
N ASP A 20 -0.77 -11.43 20.68
CA ASP A 20 0.30 -11.62 19.69
C ASP A 20 1.00 -10.31 19.29
N CYS A 21 0.27 -9.20 19.32
CA CYS A 21 0.76 -7.86 19.00
C CYS A 21 1.15 -7.07 20.26
N SER A 22 0.50 -7.34 21.40
CA SER A 22 0.68 -6.60 22.66
C SER A 22 1.94 -7.03 23.42
N GLY A 23 2.40 -8.26 23.20
CA GLY A 23 3.56 -8.82 23.91
C GLY A 23 4.93 -8.29 23.46
N ARG A 24 5.03 -7.55 22.35
CA ARG A 24 6.34 -7.12 21.80
C ARG A 24 6.56 -5.61 21.77
N TYR A 25 5.54 -4.78 21.48
CA TYR A 25 5.66 -3.31 21.49
C TYR A 25 4.31 -2.60 21.75
N GLY A 26 4.32 -1.49 22.48
CA GLY A 26 3.10 -0.70 22.76
C GLY A 26 2.43 -0.11 21.52
N TRP A 27 1.19 0.37 21.67
CA TRP A 27 0.33 0.90 20.60
C TRP A 27 1.01 1.94 19.67
N VAL A 28 1.98 2.69 20.19
CA VAL A 28 2.77 3.68 19.44
C VAL A 28 3.65 3.03 18.37
N VAL A 29 4.31 1.92 18.70
CA VAL A 29 5.18 1.22 17.75
C VAL A 29 4.37 0.56 16.65
N LEU A 30 3.23 -0.04 17.01
CA LEU A 30 2.29 -0.61 16.06
C LEU A 30 1.79 0.47 15.07
N LEU A 31 1.43 1.65 15.58
CA LEU A 31 1.04 2.78 14.74
C LEU A 31 2.17 3.18 13.78
N LEU A 32 3.42 3.27 14.27
CA LEU A 32 4.58 3.59 13.43
C LEU A 32 4.81 2.53 12.34
N GLN A 33 4.67 1.24 12.65
CA GLN A 33 4.79 0.17 11.65
C GLN A 33 3.70 0.25 10.58
N VAL A 34 2.45 0.52 10.97
CA VAL A 34 1.34 0.72 10.03
C VAL A 34 1.58 1.94 9.15
N LEU A 35 2.05 3.06 9.73
CA LEU A 35 2.43 4.26 8.98
C LEU A 35 3.57 3.96 7.98
N LEU A 36 4.60 3.23 8.38
CA LEU A 36 5.70 2.83 7.50
C LEU A 36 5.21 1.95 6.35
N CYS A 37 4.39 0.94 6.64
CA CYS A 37 3.73 0.11 5.63
C CYS A 37 2.97 0.97 4.61
N MET A 38 2.19 1.95 5.07
CA MET A 38 1.48 2.87 4.18
C MET A 38 2.40 3.71 3.31
N VAL A 39 3.49 4.23 3.86
CA VAL A 39 4.47 5.01 3.11
C VAL A 39 5.12 4.16 2.03
N PHE A 40 5.58 2.95 2.37
CA PHE A 40 6.21 2.03 1.42
C PHE A 40 5.26 1.59 0.32
N ALA A 41 4.03 1.18 0.66
CA ALA A 41 3.01 0.79 -0.31
C ALA A 41 2.67 1.95 -1.26
N ARG A 42 2.50 3.17 -0.73
CA ARG A 42 2.21 4.36 -1.54
C ARG A 42 3.37 4.71 -2.46
N ASN A 43 4.61 4.65 -1.97
CA ASN A 43 5.81 4.90 -2.76
C ASN A 43 5.97 3.87 -3.89
N ALA A 44 5.76 2.59 -3.58
CA ALA A 44 5.77 1.53 -4.58
C ALA A 44 4.70 1.75 -5.66
N ALA A 45 3.46 2.06 -5.25
CA ALA A 45 2.35 2.33 -6.17
C ALA A 45 2.63 3.53 -7.09
N MET A 46 3.04 4.67 -6.51
CA MET A 46 3.30 5.89 -7.28
C MET A 46 4.51 5.73 -8.19
N GLY A 47 5.59 5.10 -7.69
CA GLY A 47 6.79 4.81 -8.47
C GLY A 47 6.50 3.87 -9.64
N PHE A 48 5.72 2.82 -9.39
CA PHE A 48 5.33 1.86 -10.41
C PHE A 48 4.42 2.49 -11.45
N ASN A 49 3.46 3.31 -11.02
CA ASN A 49 2.59 4.02 -11.94
C ASN A 49 3.38 4.95 -12.88
N ARG A 50 4.33 5.73 -12.34
CA ARG A 50 5.18 6.60 -13.19
C ARG A 50 6.10 5.79 -14.11
N TRP A 51 6.61 4.64 -13.65
CA TRP A 51 7.44 3.77 -14.47
C TRP A 51 6.66 3.10 -15.61
N ALA A 52 5.45 2.62 -15.32
CA ALA A 52 4.56 2.02 -16.29
C ALA A 52 4.09 3.08 -17.30
N ASP A 53 3.62 4.24 -16.83
CA ASP A 53 3.04 5.27 -17.71
C ASP A 53 4.11 6.05 -18.50
N ARG A 54 5.42 5.83 -18.27
CA ARG A 54 6.54 6.59 -18.88
C ARG A 54 6.45 6.81 -20.40
N ARG A 55 5.97 5.81 -21.15
CA ARG A 55 5.85 5.89 -22.62
C ARG A 55 4.67 6.77 -23.04
N ILE A 56 3.59 6.69 -22.29
CA ILE A 56 2.35 7.46 -22.51
C ILE A 56 2.58 8.90 -22.06
N ASP A 57 3.17 9.09 -20.88
CA ASP A 57 3.50 10.40 -20.32
C ASP A 57 4.46 11.18 -21.22
N LYS A 58 5.38 10.51 -21.94
CA LYS A 58 6.28 11.13 -22.93
C LYS A 58 5.56 11.63 -24.18
N ALA A 59 4.46 10.99 -24.57
CA ALA A 59 3.68 11.37 -25.75
C ALA A 59 2.67 12.51 -25.47
N ASN A 60 2.41 12.81 -24.18
CA ASN A 60 1.46 13.85 -23.79
C ASN A 60 2.19 15.17 -23.47
N PRO A 61 1.91 16.26 -24.20
CA PRO A 61 2.55 17.58 -24.00
C PRO A 61 2.46 18.09 -22.56
N ARG A 62 1.41 17.70 -21.83
CA ARG A 62 1.16 18.15 -20.45
C ARG A 62 1.98 17.42 -19.39
N THR A 63 2.53 16.25 -19.70
CA THR A 63 3.28 15.40 -18.75
C THR A 63 4.68 15.04 -19.23
N ALA A 64 5.05 15.49 -20.43
CA ALA A 64 6.34 15.24 -21.05
C ALA A 64 7.53 15.73 -20.18
N ASP A 65 7.32 16.78 -19.39
CA ASP A 65 8.36 17.41 -18.56
C ASP A 65 8.54 16.74 -17.18
N ARG A 66 7.82 15.65 -16.91
CA ARG A 66 7.98 14.90 -15.66
C ARG A 66 9.36 14.24 -15.57
N GLU A 67 9.84 14.04 -14.35
CA GLU A 67 11.20 13.56 -14.04
C GLU A 67 11.64 12.28 -14.79
N ILE A 68 10.71 11.33 -15.00
CA ILE A 68 10.98 10.07 -15.69
C ILE A 68 10.95 10.22 -17.23
N PRO A 69 9.90 10.79 -17.87
CA PRO A 69 9.89 10.99 -19.32
C PRO A 69 10.89 12.03 -19.82
N ALA A 70 11.25 13.02 -19.00
CA ALA A 70 12.31 14.00 -19.28
C ALA A 70 13.73 13.41 -19.14
N GLY A 71 13.86 12.14 -18.74
CA GLY A 71 15.16 11.45 -18.63
C GLY A 71 16.01 11.84 -17.42
N LYS A 72 15.51 12.71 -16.53
CA LYS A 72 16.21 13.10 -15.28
C LYS A 72 16.40 11.90 -14.34
N ILE A 73 15.45 10.96 -14.34
CA ILE A 73 15.52 9.69 -13.60
C ILE A 73 15.50 8.53 -14.59
N SER A 74 16.51 7.65 -14.51
CA SER A 74 16.53 6.44 -15.34
C SER A 74 15.36 5.50 -15.00
N ALA A 75 14.75 4.90 -16.02
CA ALA A 75 13.69 3.91 -15.82
C ALA A 75 14.14 2.72 -14.94
N ARG A 76 15.43 2.37 -14.98
CA ARG A 76 16.01 1.34 -14.12
C ARG A 76 16.11 1.79 -12.66
N ALA A 77 16.42 3.07 -12.40
CA ALA A 77 16.40 3.63 -11.04
C ALA A 77 14.97 3.67 -10.47
N ALA A 78 13.99 4.07 -11.27
CA ALA A 78 12.59 4.05 -10.85
C ALA A 78 12.11 2.64 -10.52
N LEU A 79 12.45 1.63 -11.33
CA LEU A 79 12.10 0.24 -11.04
C LEU A 79 12.79 -0.28 -9.76
N ARG A 80 14.08 0.02 -9.57
CA ARG A 80 14.79 -0.32 -8.32
C ARG A 80 14.13 0.32 -7.10
N PHE A 81 13.70 1.58 -7.20
CA PHE A 81 12.98 2.25 -6.12
C PHE A 81 11.67 1.53 -5.77
N VAL A 82 10.89 1.09 -6.77
CA VAL A 82 9.67 0.30 -6.55
C VAL A 82 9.99 -1.02 -5.85
N ILE A 83 10.98 -1.76 -6.33
CA ILE A 83 11.37 -3.06 -5.76
C ILE A 83 11.81 -2.89 -4.30
N VAL A 84 12.65 -1.89 -4.00
CA VAL A 84 13.10 -1.63 -2.63
C VAL A 84 11.91 -1.29 -1.71
N ASN A 85 10.99 -0.42 -2.14
CA ASN A 85 9.81 -0.10 -1.33
C ASN A 85 8.87 -1.30 -1.17
N ALA A 86 8.71 -2.15 -2.19
CA ALA A 86 7.90 -3.36 -2.10
C ALA A 86 8.51 -4.35 -1.08
N LEU A 87 9.83 -4.53 -1.08
CA LEU A 87 10.51 -5.37 -0.11
C LEU A 87 10.41 -4.80 1.31
N LEU A 88 10.63 -3.49 1.49
CA LEU A 88 10.47 -2.82 2.78
C LEU A 88 9.04 -2.93 3.31
N PHE A 89 8.03 -2.87 2.44
CA PHE A 89 6.64 -3.09 2.81
C PHE A 89 6.41 -4.51 3.35
N ILE A 90 6.86 -5.55 2.63
CA ILE A 90 6.69 -6.96 3.04
C ILE A 90 7.42 -7.23 4.35
N VAL A 91 8.67 -6.77 4.48
CA VAL A 91 9.46 -6.93 5.70
C VAL A 91 8.74 -6.25 6.87
N THR A 92 8.32 -5.00 6.72
CA THR A 92 7.61 -4.29 7.80
C THR A 92 6.30 -4.98 8.16
N ALA A 93 5.51 -5.41 7.18
CA ALA A 93 4.26 -6.15 7.43
C ALA A 93 4.49 -7.47 8.17
N SER A 94 5.56 -8.21 7.83
CA SER A 94 5.91 -9.47 8.51
C SER A 94 6.34 -9.28 9.97
N THR A 95 6.76 -8.07 10.36
CA THR A 95 7.09 -7.76 11.76
C THR A 95 5.89 -7.41 12.63
N ILE A 96 4.71 -7.19 12.03
CA ILE A 96 3.48 -6.85 12.75
C ILE A 96 2.81 -8.13 13.24
N ASN A 97 2.33 -8.96 12.30
CA ASN A 97 1.78 -10.27 12.60
C ASN A 97 1.87 -11.20 11.37
N LEU A 98 1.69 -12.50 11.59
CA LEU A 98 1.80 -13.50 10.52
C LEU A 98 0.79 -13.26 9.40
N LEU A 99 -0.44 -12.86 9.76
CA LEU A 99 -1.53 -12.65 8.80
C LEU A 99 -1.27 -11.44 7.88
N THR A 100 -0.80 -10.32 8.43
CA THR A 100 -0.37 -9.14 7.66
C THR A 100 0.83 -9.44 6.78
N GLY A 101 1.79 -10.22 7.27
CA GLY A 101 2.89 -10.74 6.47
C GLY A 101 2.41 -11.54 5.25
N LEU A 102 1.51 -12.51 5.47
CA LEU A 102 0.93 -13.36 4.41
C LEU A 102 0.09 -12.58 3.40
N LEU A 103 -0.67 -11.57 3.84
CA LEU A 103 -1.53 -10.76 2.97
C LEU A 103 -0.75 -9.64 2.24
N SER A 104 0.43 -9.27 2.72
CA SER A 104 1.24 -8.18 2.13
C SER A 104 1.55 -8.36 0.63
N PRO A 105 1.90 -9.56 0.10
CA PRO A 105 2.18 -9.73 -1.32
C PRO A 105 0.89 -9.59 -2.15
N VAL A 106 -0.25 -10.04 -1.62
CA VAL A 106 -1.56 -9.91 -2.26
C VAL A 106 -1.96 -8.44 -2.36
N ALA A 107 -1.79 -7.68 -1.27
CA ALA A 107 -2.04 -6.24 -1.26
C ALA A 107 -1.16 -5.49 -2.27
N LEU A 108 0.15 -5.80 -2.32
CA LEU A 108 1.05 -5.22 -3.33
C LEU A 108 0.62 -5.57 -4.75
N PHE A 109 0.23 -6.82 -4.99
CA PHE A 109 -0.22 -7.24 -6.31
C PHE A 109 -1.43 -6.42 -6.78
N VAL A 110 -2.45 -6.25 -5.95
CA VAL A 110 -3.65 -5.45 -6.29
C VAL A 110 -3.27 -3.99 -6.58
N ILE A 111 -2.43 -3.38 -5.72
CA ILE A 111 -2.04 -1.98 -5.86
C ILE A 111 -1.19 -1.74 -7.12
N LEU A 112 -0.29 -2.67 -7.46
CA LEU A 112 0.54 -2.56 -8.66
C LEU A 112 -0.24 -2.90 -9.94
N MET A 113 -1.19 -3.84 -9.86
CA MET A 113 -2.04 -4.24 -10.99
C MET A 113 -2.87 -3.05 -11.51
N TYR A 114 -3.30 -2.14 -10.63
CA TYR A 114 -4.02 -0.92 -11.02
C TYR A 114 -3.31 -0.13 -12.14
N SER A 115 -1.98 0.02 -12.07
CA SER A 115 -1.22 0.75 -13.10
C SER A 115 -1.29 0.08 -14.47
N TYR A 116 -1.49 -1.24 -14.53
CA TYR A 116 -1.75 -1.95 -15.79
C TYR A 116 -3.21 -1.89 -16.21
N CYS A 117 -4.16 -1.96 -15.27
CA CYS A 117 -5.59 -1.94 -15.57
C CYS A 117 -6.02 -0.70 -16.38
N LYS A 118 -5.35 0.45 -16.18
CA LYS A 118 -5.56 1.66 -17.00
C LYS A 118 -5.41 1.45 -18.50
N ARG A 119 -4.63 0.46 -18.92
CA ARG A 119 -4.36 0.18 -20.34
C ARG A 119 -5.41 -0.71 -21.00
N PHE A 120 -6.12 -1.50 -20.20
CA PHE A 120 -7.01 -2.54 -20.71
C PHE A 120 -8.48 -2.29 -20.38
N THR A 121 -8.79 -1.47 -19.37
CA THR A 121 -10.16 -1.33 -18.85
C THR A 121 -10.50 0.10 -18.43
N ALA A 122 -11.70 0.57 -18.78
CA ALA A 122 -12.28 1.80 -18.24
C ALA A 122 -12.64 1.68 -16.73
N LEU A 123 -12.67 0.45 -16.21
CA LEU A 123 -12.93 0.10 -14.81
C LEU A 123 -11.72 0.32 -13.90
N ALA A 124 -10.67 1.00 -14.35
CA ALA A 124 -9.48 1.30 -13.52
C ALA A 124 -9.84 2.02 -12.20
N HIS A 125 -10.93 2.79 -12.18
CA HIS A 125 -11.43 3.44 -10.96
C HIS A 125 -11.97 2.45 -9.92
N LEU A 126 -12.54 1.32 -10.36
CA LEU A 126 -13.01 0.26 -9.46
C LEU A 126 -11.81 -0.45 -8.79
N VAL A 127 -10.75 -0.70 -9.56
CA VAL A 127 -9.49 -1.26 -9.03
C VAL A 127 -8.80 -0.28 -8.07
N LEU A 128 -8.87 1.03 -8.35
CA LEU A 128 -8.40 2.07 -7.44
C LEU A 128 -9.21 2.08 -6.12
N GLY A 129 -10.53 1.94 -6.21
CA GLY A 129 -11.42 1.82 -5.06
C GLY A 129 -11.10 0.60 -4.20
N LEU A 130 -10.86 -0.56 -4.83
CA LEU A 130 -10.40 -1.77 -4.15
C LEU A 130 -9.06 -1.55 -3.43
N GLY A 131 -8.08 -0.92 -4.10
CA GLY A 131 -6.81 -0.56 -3.47
C GLY A 131 -6.95 0.36 -2.26
N LEU A 132 -7.91 1.29 -2.29
CA LEU A 132 -8.23 2.17 -1.16
C LEU A 132 -8.91 1.41 -0.01
N GLY A 133 -9.81 0.47 -0.31
CA GLY A 133 -10.50 -0.37 0.69
C GLY A 133 -9.60 -1.40 1.38
N ILE A 134 -8.50 -1.82 0.74
CA ILE A 134 -7.50 -2.68 1.40
C ILE A 134 -6.79 -1.96 2.55
N ALA A 135 -6.70 -0.64 2.52
CA ALA A 135 -5.99 0.14 3.55
C ALA A 135 -6.63 0.08 4.96
N PRO A 136 -7.94 0.33 5.15
CA PRO A 136 -8.60 0.16 6.46
C PRO A 136 -8.61 -1.31 6.92
N VAL A 137 -8.86 -2.26 6.02
CA VAL A 137 -8.84 -3.70 6.32
C VAL A 137 -7.45 -4.14 6.79
N GLY A 138 -6.40 -3.75 6.09
CA GLY A 138 -5.02 -4.05 6.46
C GLY A 138 -4.62 -3.43 7.81
N ALA A 139 -5.05 -2.20 8.09
CA ALA A 139 -4.81 -1.54 9.37
C ALA A 139 -5.56 -2.20 10.53
N TYR A 140 -6.77 -2.70 10.30
CA TYR A 140 -7.51 -3.49 11.28
C TYR A 140 -6.79 -4.81 11.61
N ILE A 141 -6.45 -5.58 10.58
CA ILE A 141 -5.75 -6.87 10.73
C ILE A 141 -4.38 -6.67 11.40
N ALA A 142 -3.71 -5.55 11.15
CA ALA A 142 -2.47 -5.20 11.84
C ALA A 142 -2.63 -5.09 13.37
N VAL A 143 -3.79 -4.63 13.85
CA VAL A 143 -4.09 -4.46 15.29
C VAL A 143 -4.69 -5.71 15.92
N THR A 144 -5.63 -6.35 15.22
CA THR A 144 -6.43 -7.44 15.77
C THR A 144 -5.88 -8.83 15.48
N GLY A 145 -4.97 -8.97 14.51
CA GLY A 145 -4.35 -10.27 14.16
C GLY A 145 -5.29 -11.26 13.46
N HIS A 146 -6.54 -10.89 13.18
CA HIS A 146 -7.52 -11.76 12.51
C HIS A 146 -8.38 -10.96 11.52
N PHE A 147 -9.05 -11.69 10.62
CA PHE A 147 -9.94 -11.09 9.63
C PHE A 147 -11.34 -10.90 10.21
N ALA A 148 -11.91 -9.71 10.01
CA ALA A 148 -13.29 -9.40 10.36
C ALA A 148 -14.01 -8.67 9.22
N TRP A 149 -15.33 -8.84 9.15
CA TRP A 149 -16.20 -8.21 8.15
C TRP A 149 -16.39 -6.68 8.32
N PRO A 150 -16.50 -6.11 9.53
CA PRO A 150 -16.72 -4.67 9.72
C PRO A 150 -15.76 -3.73 8.97
N PRO A 151 -14.44 -3.96 8.95
CA PRO A 151 -13.51 -3.07 8.25
C PRO A 151 -13.62 -3.12 6.71
N CYS A 152 -14.35 -4.08 6.14
CA CYS A 152 -14.56 -4.16 4.69
C CYS A 152 -15.66 -3.21 4.18
N ILE A 153 -16.48 -2.65 5.08
CA ILE A 153 -17.61 -1.76 4.77
C ILE A 153 -17.24 -0.28 5.03
N LEU A 154 -16.06 -0.04 5.59
CA LEU A 154 -15.53 1.26 6.05
C LEU A 154 -14.78 2.06 4.97
#